data_AF-A0A524MZ89-F1
#
_entry.id   AF-A0A524MZ89-F1
#
_cell.length_a   1.000
_cell.length_b   1.000
_cell.length_c   1.000
_cell.angle_alpha   90.00
_cell.angle_beta   90.00
_cell.angle_gamma   90.00
#
_symmetry.space_group_name_H-M   'P 1'
#
loop_
_entity.id
_entity.type
_entity.pdbx_description
1 polymer ?
#
loop_
_entity_poly.entity_id
_entity_poly.type
_entity_poly.pdbx_seq_one_letter_code
_entity_poly.pdbx_strand_id
1 'polypeptide(L)' 'MRKKSETTKASVASYPLRIQAIRTKGQNVRFFVYVPMPLAAALGIEGGEQVSWELLARNELHLVRASPAPVKARTRK' A
#
# COMPACT_ATOMS: atom_id res chain seq x y z
N MET A 1 33.35 1.33 4.41
CA MET A 1 32.58 0.64 3.35
C MET A 1 31.38 -0.07 3.97
N ARG A 2 30.15 0.41 3.77
CA ARG A 2 28.93 -0.36 4.02
C ARG A 2 28.05 -0.21 2.79
N LYS A 3 27.87 -1.30 2.04
CA LYS A 3 27.02 -1.34 0.85
C LYS A 3 25.58 -1.04 1.29
N LYS A 4 25.03 0.09 0.88
CA LYS A 4 23.57 0.26 0.82
C LYS A 4 23.10 -0.74 -0.23
N SER A 5 22.43 -1.78 0.22
CA SER A 5 21.69 -2.69 -0.64
C SER A 5 20.53 -1.90 -1.24
N GLU A 6 20.76 -1.28 -2.40
CA GLU A 6 19.69 -0.96 -3.34
C GLU A 6 19.15 -2.30 -3.85
N THR A 7 18.22 -2.86 -3.10
CA THR A 7 17.37 -3.93 -3.61
C THR A 7 16.44 -3.25 -4.62
N THR A 8 16.81 -3.31 -5.90
CA THR A 8 15.90 -3.00 -7.00
C THR A 8 14.70 -3.92 -6.87
N LYS A 9 13.65 -3.45 -6.21
CA LYS A 9 12.36 -4.16 -6.10
C LYS A 9 11.77 -4.21 -7.51
N ALA A 10 11.93 -5.34 -8.19
CA ALA A 10 11.17 -5.62 -9.40
C ALA A 10 9.68 -5.64 -9.04
N SER A 11 8.92 -4.66 -9.51
CA SER A 11 7.48 -4.59 -9.27
C SER A 11 6.80 -5.72 -10.04
N VAL A 12 6.16 -6.65 -9.32
CA VAL A 12 5.42 -7.77 -9.92
C VAL A 12 4.17 -7.29 -10.68
N ALA A 13 3.63 -6.13 -10.32
CA ALA A 13 2.53 -5.46 -11.02
C ALA A 13 2.57 -3.94 -10.75
N SER A 14 2.09 -3.13 -11.70
CA SER A 14 1.96 -1.67 -11.56
C SER A 14 0.55 -1.21 -11.90
N TYR A 15 -0.03 -0.38 -11.03
CA TYR A 15 -1.38 0.16 -11.18
C TYR A 15 -1.29 1.69 -11.09
N PRO A 16 -1.40 2.43 -12.21
CA PRO A 16 -1.40 3.88 -12.16
C PRO A 16 -2.70 4.36 -11.51
N LEU A 17 -2.58 5.18 -10.47
CA LEU A 17 -3.71 5.70 -9.70
C LEU A 17 -3.64 7.22 -9.62
N ARG A 18 -4.81 7.84 -9.48
CA ARG A 18 -4.91 9.27 -9.17
C ARG A 18 -5.33 9.43 -7.73
N ILE A 19 -4.66 10.34 -7.03
CA ILE A 19 -5.04 10.73 -5.67
C ILE A 19 -6.36 11.51 -5.76
N GLN A 20 -7.35 11.08 -4.98
CA GLN A 20 -8.59 11.80 -4.81
C GLN A 20 -8.43 12.82 -3.69
N ALA A 21 -8.92 14.04 -3.91
CA ALA A 21 -8.94 15.08 -2.89
C ALA A 21 -10.38 15.34 -2.48
N ILE A 22 -10.73 15.02 -1.25
CA ILE A 22 -12.06 15.27 -0.70
C ILE A 22 -11.98 16.48 0.21
N ARG A 23 -12.81 17.47 -0.06
CA ARG A 23 -12.96 18.69 0.74
C ARG A 23 -14.33 18.69 1.40
N THR A 24 -14.33 18.72 2.72
CA THR A 24 -15.54 18.98 3.50
C THR A 24 -15.51 20.43 3.98
N LYS A 25 -16.65 21.11 3.96
CA LYS A 25 -16.75 22.52 4.35
C LYS A 25 -16.20 22.72 5.77
N GLY A 26 -15.25 23.64 5.91
CA GLY A 26 -14.62 23.96 7.20
C GLY A 26 -13.59 22.93 7.71
N GLN A 27 -13.23 21.92 6.91
CA GLN A 27 -12.21 20.94 7.26
C GLN A 27 -11.05 20.94 6.26
N ASN A 28 -9.88 20.48 6.73
CA ASN A 28 -8.72 20.27 5.87
C ASN A 28 -9.03 19.25 4.77
N VAL A 29 -8.40 19.45 3.61
CA VAL A 29 -8.46 18.53 2.49
C VAL A 29 -7.92 17.17 2.93
N ARG A 30 -8.68 16.11 2.65
CA ARG A 30 -8.23 14.73 2.86
C ARG A 30 -7.91 14.12 1.51
N PHE A 31 -6.71 13.56 1.40
CA PHE A 31 -6.28 12.84 0.21
C PHE A 31 -6.51 11.35 0.39
N PHE A 32 -7.10 10.71 -0.61
CA PHE A 32 -7.40 9.30 -0.63
C PHE A 32 -6.78 8.65 -1.86
N VAL A 33 -6.16 7.49 -1.65
CA VAL A 33 -5.79 6.58 -2.71
C VAL A 33 -6.44 5.24 -2.39
N TYR A 34 -7.13 4.66 -3.38
CA TYR A 34 -7.71 3.34 -3.20
C TYR A 34 -6.68 2.27 -3.51
N VAL A 35 -6.76 1.11 -2.85
CA VAL A 35 -5.96 -0.06 -3.21
C VAL A 35 -6.77 -0.87 -4.23
N PRO A 36 -6.27 -1.10 -5.46
CA PRO A 36 -6.97 -1.92 -6.45
C PRO A 36 -7.24 -3.32 -5.91
N MET A 37 -8.42 -3.86 -6.21
CA MET A 37 -8.83 -5.20 -5.73
C MET A 37 -7.80 -6.30 -6.01
N PRO A 38 -7.14 -6.37 -7.20
CA PRO A 38 -6.12 -7.39 -7.44
C PRO A 38 -4.91 -7.26 -6.51
N LEU A 39 -4.49 -6.03 -6.17
CA LEU A 39 -3.38 -5.78 -5.26
C LEU A 39 -3.78 -6.10 -3.81
N ALA A 40 -4.98 -5.72 -3.40
CA ALA A 40 -5.53 -6.07 -2.10
C ALA A 40 -5.59 -7.60 -1.92
N ALA A 41 -6.07 -8.32 -2.93
CA ALA A 41 -6.13 -9.79 -2.91
C ALA A 41 -4.74 -10.43 -2.86
N ALA A 42 -3.77 -9.93 -3.65
CA ALA A 42 -2.40 -10.44 -3.66
C ALA A 42 -1.69 -10.22 -2.32
N LEU A 43 -1.97 -9.10 -1.64
CA LEU A 43 -1.47 -8.81 -0.31
C LEU A 43 -2.28 -9.48 0.80
N GLY A 44 -3.48 -9.98 0.52
CA GLY A 44 -4.42 -10.45 1.55
C GLY A 44 -4.83 -9.32 2.50
N ILE A 45 -5.09 -8.12 1.98
CA ILE A 45 -5.62 -6.98 2.74
C ILE A 45 -7.12 -7.20 2.96
N GLU A 46 -7.56 -7.07 4.20
CA GLU A 46 -8.97 -7.14 4.58
C GLU A 46 -9.49 -5.77 5.07
N GLY A 47 -10.80 -5.55 4.96
CA GLY A 47 -11.43 -4.33 5.45
C GLY A 47 -11.29 -4.21 6.97
N GLY A 48 -10.87 -3.04 7.47
CA GLY A 48 -10.66 -2.79 8.89
C GLY A 48 -9.25 -3.10 9.40
N GLU A 49 -8.33 -3.52 8.53
CA GLU A 49 -6.94 -3.74 8.92
C GLU A 49 -6.20 -2.43 9.27
N GLN A 50 -5.37 -2.48 10.31
CA GLN A 50 -4.52 -1.36 10.71
C GLN A 50 -3.26 -1.32 9.85
N VAL A 51 -3.12 -0.21 9.11
CA VAL A 51 -1.99 0.06 8.23
C VAL A 51 -1.43 1.45 8.51
N SER A 52 -0.14 1.61 8.29
CA SER A 52 0.56 2.89 8.34
C SER A 52 1.20 3.20 6.98
N TRP A 53 1.42 4.48 6.74
CA TRP A 53 2.17 4.97 5.58
C TRP A 53 3.55 5.42 6.04
N GLU A 54 4.59 4.96 5.36
CA GLU A 54 5.97 5.38 5.58
C GLU A 54 6.50 6.11 4.36
N LEU A 55 7.05 7.31 4.60
CA LEU A 55 7.70 8.11 3.57
C LEU A 55 9.16 7.64 3.43
N LEU A 56 9.47 6.97 2.33
CA LEU A 56 10.84 6.52 2.05
C LEU A 56 11.62 7.59 1.29
N ALA A 57 10.99 8.20 0.29
CA ALA A 57 11.52 9.29 -0.50
C ALA A 57 10.40 10.26 -0.88
N ARG A 58 10.75 11.45 -1.39
CA ARG A 58 9.74 12.46 -1.79
C ARG A 58 8.73 11.96 -2.84
N ASN A 59 9.10 10.94 -3.60
CA ASN A 59 8.29 10.31 -4.65
C ASN A 59 7.86 8.87 -4.31
N GLU A 60 8.17 8.37 -3.11
CA GLU A 60 7.93 6.98 -2.74
C GLU A 60 7.29 6.87 -1.35
N LEU A 61 6.11 6.25 -1.33
CA LEU A 61 5.32 6.00 -0.14
C LEU A 61 5.08 4.50 -0.02
N HIS A 62 5.38 3.90 1.12
CA HIS A 62 5.11 2.47 1.38
C HIS A 62 3.99 2.31 2.39
N LEU A 63 3.13 1.34 2.12
CA LEU A 63 2.12 0.89 3.06
C LEU A 63 2.72 -0.23 3.92
N VAL A 64 2.77 -0.01 5.23
CA VAL A 64 3.22 -1.01 6.21
C VAL A 64 2.00 -1.50 6.97
N ARG A 65 1.89 -2.82 7.10
CA ARG A 65 0.79 -3.48 7.81
C ARG A 65 1.24 -3.77 9.23
N ALA A 66 0.47 -3.34 10.23
CA ALA A 66 0.86 -3.50 11.64
C ALA A 66 0.72 -4.95 12.11
N SER A 67 -0.30 -5.66 11.64
CA SER A 67 -0.55 -7.07 11.95
C SER A 67 -1.13 -7.77 10.73
N PRO A 68 -0.29 -8.11 9.73
CA PRO A 68 -0.78 -8.72 8.49
C PRO A 68 -1.44 -10.07 8.79
N ALA A 69 -2.65 -10.26 8.30
CA ALA A 69 -3.27 -11.58 8.30
C ALA A 69 -2.42 -12.53 7.44
N PRO A 70 -2.22 -13.79 7.86
CA PRO A 70 -1.48 -14.75 7.06
C PRO A 70 -2.18 -14.91 5.71
N VAL A 71 -1.44 -14.70 4.62
CA VAL A 71 -1.95 -14.90 3.27
C VAL A 71 -2.31 -16.38 3.14
N LYS A 72 -3.61 -16.68 3.21
CA LYS A 72 -4.10 -18.05 3.05
C LYS A 72 -3.97 -18.41 1.57
N ALA A 73 -2.82 -18.98 1.20
CA ALA A 73 -2.69 -19.66 -0.07
C ALA A 73 -3.75 -20.76 -0.09
N ARG A 74 -4.74 -20.63 -0.96
CA ARG A 74 -5.76 -21.66 -1.15
C ARG A 74 -5.05 -22.85 -1.77
N THR A 75 -4.62 -23.81 -0.94
CA THR A 75 -4.18 -25.13 -1.40
C THR A 75 -5.34 -25.70 -2.21
N ARG A 76 -5.19 -25.71 -3.54
CA ARG A 76 -6.07 -26.50 -4.42
C ARG A 76 -5.82 -27.96 -4.03
N LYS A 77 -6.80 -28.57 -3.37
CA LYS A 77 -6.96 -30.02 -3.35
C LYS A 77 -7.60 -30.45 -4.65
#